data_AF-A0A6V7JID9-F1
#
_entry.id   AF-A0A6V7JID9-F1
#
_cell.length_a   1.000
_cell.length_b   1.000
_cell.length_c   1.000
_cell.angle_alpha   90.00
_cell.angle_beta   90.00
_cell.angle_gamma   90.00
#
_symmetry.space_group_name_H-M   'P 1'
#
loop_
_entity.id
_entity.type
_entity.pdbx_description
1 polymer ?
#
loop_
_entity_poly.entity_id
_entity_poly.type
_entity_poly.pdbx_seq_one_letter_code
_entity_poly.pdbx_strand_id
1 'polypeptide(L)' 'VFWNAGCQMVSLNFQTADLPMQLNQGKFEYNGSSGYLLKPDFMRRADRSFDPFAESPVDGVIATQCSVQ' A
#
# COMPACT_ATOMS: atom_id res chain seq x y z
N VAL A 1 -0.38 -7.13 3.02
CA VAL A 1 0.85 -7.68 3.63
C VAL A 1 2.09 -7.29 2.84
N PHE A 2 2.35 -7.87 1.66
CA PHE A 2 3.61 -7.63 0.92
C PHE A 2 3.84 -6.17 0.50
N TRP A 3 2.80 -5.42 0.15
CA TRP A 3 2.94 -3.99 -0.13
C TRP A 3 3.41 -3.18 1.08
N ASN A 4 3.11 -3.61 2.32
CA ASN A 4 3.56 -2.91 3.53
C ASN A 4 5.08 -3.06 3.71
N ALA A 5 5.66 -4.17 3.24
CA ALA A 5 7.12 -4.37 3.21
C ALA A 5 7.79 -3.72 1.97
N GLY A 6 7.01 -3.08 1.10
CA GLY A 6 7.54 -2.37 -0.07
C GLY A 6 7.77 -3.22 -1.31
N CYS A 7 7.31 -4.49 -1.33
CA CYS A 7 7.33 -5.35 -2.51
C CYS A 7 6.56 -4.70 -3.67
N GLN A 8 7.20 -4.60 -4.84
CA GLN A 8 6.67 -3.91 -6.01
C GLN A 8 5.74 -4.82 -6.82
N MET A 9 6.14 -6.08 -6.99
CA MET A 9 5.40 -7.09 -7.76
C MET A 9 4.81 -8.11 -6.80
N VAL A 10 3.50 -7.96 -6.53
CA VAL A 10 2.73 -8.90 -5.70
C VAL A 10 1.73 -9.58 -6.63
N SER A 11 2.16 -10.68 -7.25
CA SER A 11 1.39 -11.38 -8.27
C SER A 11 0.18 -12.09 -7.65
N LEU A 12 -0.97 -11.95 -8.29
CA LEU A 12 -2.22 -12.61 -7.93
C LEU A 12 -2.80 -13.35 -9.14
N ASN A 13 -3.70 -14.29 -8.85
CA ASN A 13 -4.39 -15.10 -9.84
C ASN A 13 -5.61 -14.36 -10.41
N PHE A 14 -5.48 -13.74 -11.58
CA PHE A 14 -6.57 -12.96 -12.22
C PHE A 14 -7.83 -13.78 -12.53
N GLN A 15 -7.71 -15.10 -12.64
CA GLN A 15 -8.84 -16.00 -12.89
C GLN A 15 -9.82 -16.13 -11.71
N THR A 16 -9.44 -15.69 -10.51
CA THR A 16 -10.26 -15.82 -9.30
C THR A 16 -10.57 -14.44 -8.73
N ALA A 17 -11.86 -14.09 -8.66
CA ALA A 17 -12.32 -12.80 -8.12
C ALA A 17 -12.45 -12.82 -6.58
N ASP A 18 -11.43 -13.31 -5.89
CA ASP A 18 -11.37 -13.33 -4.43
C ASP A 18 -11.07 -11.95 -3.82
N LEU A 19 -11.11 -11.84 -2.49
CA LEU A 19 -10.87 -10.57 -1.78
C LEU A 19 -9.53 -9.90 -2.18
N PRO A 20 -8.38 -10.60 -2.23
CA PRO A 20 -7.14 -10.04 -2.74
C PRO A 20 -7.27 -9.44 -4.15
N MET A 21 -7.94 -10.13 -5.08
CA MET A 21 -8.14 -9.62 -6.43
C MET A 21 -9.05 -8.39 -6.47
N GLN A 22 -10.13 -8.38 -5.69
CA GLN A 22 -11.03 -7.21 -5.58
C GLN A 22 -10.29 -5.98 -5.06
N LEU A 23 -9.46 -6.15 -4.01
CA LEU A 23 -8.61 -5.08 -3.49
C LEU A 23 -7.56 -4.63 -4.50
N ASN A 24 -6.93 -5.55 -5.23
CA ASN A 24 -5.95 -5.24 -6.27
C ASN A 24 -6.58 -4.40 -7.38
N GLN A 25 -7.75 -4.81 -7.87
CA GLN A 25 -8.47 -4.10 -8.93
C GLN A 25 -8.85 -2.68 -8.50
N GLY A 26 -9.49 -2.53 -7.33
CA GLY A 26 -9.89 -1.21 -6.83
C GLY A 26 -8.69 -0.30 -6.51
N LYS A 27 -7.56 -0.87 -6.06
CA LYS A 27 -6.34 -0.09 -5.79
C LYS A 27 -5.69 0.43 -7.06
N PHE A 28 -5.58 -0.38 -8.12
CA PHE A 28 -4.88 0.01 -9.37
C PHE A 28 -5.74 0.76 -10.38
N GLU A 29 -7.03 0.97 -10.10
CA GLU A 29 -7.88 1.91 -10.83
C GLU A 29 -7.38 3.36 -10.67
N TYR A 30 -6.81 3.69 -9.50
CA TYR A 30 -6.17 4.96 -9.25
C TYR A 30 -4.93 5.17 -10.13
N ASN A 31 -4.54 6.45 -10.32
CA ASN A 31 -3.47 6.85 -11.24
C ASN A 31 -3.78 6.43 -12.71
N GLY A 32 -5.05 6.59 -13.11
CA GLY A 32 -5.51 6.41 -14.48
C GLY A 32 -5.39 4.98 -14.99
N SER A 33 -5.59 3.97 -14.14
CA SER A 33 -5.49 2.54 -14.51
C SER A 33 -4.15 2.14 -15.14
N SER A 34 -3.07 2.88 -14.85
CA SER A 34 -1.75 2.65 -15.45
C SER A 34 -1.06 1.37 -14.95
N GLY A 35 -1.54 0.77 -13.86
CA GLY A 35 -0.88 -0.35 -13.19
C GLY A 35 0.29 0.08 -12.28
N TYR A 36 0.54 1.38 -12.13
CA TYR A 36 1.60 1.91 -11.26
C TYR A 36 1.05 2.87 -10.21
N LEU A 37 1.53 2.72 -8.98
CA LEU A 37 1.25 3.62 -7.87
C LEU A 37 2.55 3.97 -7.16
N LEU A 38 2.77 5.25 -6.90
CA LEU A 38 3.97 5.71 -6.19
C LEU A 38 3.91 5.29 -4.73
N LYS A 39 4.97 4.63 -4.25
CA LYS A 39 5.10 4.29 -2.82
C LYS A 39 5.16 5.57 -1.96
N PRO A 40 4.65 5.54 -0.72
CA PRO A 40 4.82 6.63 0.25
C PRO A 40 6.29 7.04 0.41
N ASP A 41 6.54 8.31 0.76
CA ASP A 41 7.89 8.88 0.82
C ASP A 41 8.83 8.13 1.77
N PHE A 42 8.33 7.77 2.95
CA PHE A 42 9.07 7.00 3.96
C PHE A 42 9.48 5.59 3.50
N MET A 43 8.87 5.04 2.43
CA MET A 43 9.25 3.75 1.84
C MET A 43 10.21 3.88 0.64
N ARG A 44 10.55 5.10 0.25
CA ARG A 44 11.43 5.40 -0.90
C ARG A 44 12.76 6.01 -0.47
N ARG A 45 12.78 6.70 0.67
CA ARG A 45 13.95 7.39 1.22
C ARG A 45 14.98 6.41 1.78
N ALA A 46 16.24 6.51 1.31
CA ALA A 46 17.34 5.67 1.76
C ALA A 46 17.87 6.08 3.16
N ASP A 47 17.62 7.32 3.57
CA ASP A 47 18.01 7.86 4.88
C ASP A 47 16.97 7.60 5.98
N ARG A 48 15.89 6.88 5.67
CA ARG A 48 14.84 6.52 6.62
C ARG A 48 14.63 5.01 6.66
N SER A 49 14.42 4.49 7.86
CA SER A 49 13.98 3.11 8.09
C SER A 49 12.51 3.11 8.49
N PHE A 50 11.75 2.18 7.95
CA PHE A 50 10.34 1.99 8.26
C PHE A 50 10.11 0.54 8.67
N ASP A 51 9.56 0.35 9.87
CA ASP A 51 9.10 -0.95 10.35
C ASP A 51 7.58 -1.08 10.10
N PRO A 52 7.13 -1.99 9.20
CA PRO A 52 5.71 -2.18 8.93
C PRO A 52 4.90 -2.76 10.10
N PHE A 53 5.56 -3.16 11.20
CA PHE A 53 4.92 -3.72 12.39
C PHE A 53 5.00 -2.80 13.62
N ALA A 54 5.55 -1.59 13.48
CA ALA A 54 5.59 -0.63 14.58
C ALA A 54 4.18 -0.20 15.00
N GLU A 55 3.91 -0.21 16.30
CA GLU A 55 2.62 0.23 16.88
C GLU A 55 2.55 1.74 17.09
N SER A 56 3.71 2.42 17.16
CA SER A 56 3.79 3.87 17.28
C SER A 56 3.79 4.56 15.91
N PRO A 57 3.27 5.81 15.82
CA PRO A 57 3.31 6.58 14.59
C PRO A 57 4.74 6.75 14.08
N VAL A 58 4.93 6.55 12.78
CA VAL A 58 6.22 6.79 12.13
C VAL A 58 6.52 8.28 12.13
N ASP A 59 7.71 8.67 12.55
CA ASP A 59 8.11 10.06 12.62
C ASP A 59 8.00 10.76 11.23
N GLY A 60 7.25 11.86 11.18
CA GLY A 60 6.91 12.57 9.95
C GLY A 60 5.71 12.02 9.15
N VAL A 61 5.00 11.00 9.64
CA VAL A 61 3.71 10.54 9.07
C VAL A 61 2.57 11.05 9.95
N ILE A 62 1.62 11.78 9.36
CA ILE A 62 0.47 12.33 10.08
C ILE A 62 -0.61 11.24 10.17
N ALA A 63 -0.91 10.79 11.39
CA ALA A 63 -2.03 9.89 11.64
C ALA A 63 -3.36 10.63 11.56
N THR A 64 -4.38 10.02 10.94
CA THR A 64 -5.72 10.60 10.76
C THR A 64 -6.81 9.62 11.21
N GLN A 65 -7.90 10.13 11.79
CA GLN A 65 -9.07 9.34 12.17
C GLN A 65 -10.13 9.38 11.06
N CYS A 66 -10.74 8.23 10.76
CA CYS A 66 -11.84 8.10 9.80
C CYS A 66 -13.01 7.34 10.45
N SER A 67 -14.23 7.82 10.26
CA SER A 67 -15.47 7.14 10.70
C SER A 67 -16.44 7.04 9.52
N VAL A 68 -17.02 5.87 9.33
CA VAL A 68 -18.09 5.65 8.35
C VAL A 68 -19.43 5.68 9.10
N GLN A 69 -20.41 6.41 8.56
CA GLN A 69 -21.78 6.48 9.11
C GLN A 69 -22.59 5.24 8.77
#